data_AF-A0A1Q9P5F1-F1
#
_entry.id   AF-A0A1Q9P5F1-F1
#
_cell.length_a   1.000
_cell.length_b   1.000
_cell.length_c   1.000
_cell.angle_alpha   90.00
_cell.angle_beta   90.00
_cell.angle_gamma   90.00
#
_symmetry.space_group_name_H-M   'P 1'
#
loop_
_entity.id
_entity.type
_entity.pdbx_description
1 polymer ?
#
loop_
_entity_poly.entity_id
_entity_poly.type
_entity_poly.pdbx_seq_one_letter_code
_entity_poly.pdbx_strand_id
1 'polypeptide(L)'
;MYAPLRYYIVYLISIVTRFFPLPTKTGIIRIGNPNENSPVLITCNYRLTVEILKKELKGQNLYLLVANSNGINVWCAATGGHFTNHDIISVLKTSGIAEQVDHRDYILPQLSATGIEPRIIKGKTGWNGRWGPTYANQIPNFLSKHTDFTQNQVKFQTSERIELACAWAFLMSIFFFIIIVWFSLNLAVVTFVLSWIITLTIFFTFPYYESFLKNQKKLFYFEKGKLLVELAFSMIFITLIFVMDTQLSLLTFEKYILAGLILLMVVIVVTDMKGMTPTFKSDLHEDRLFTIKIHQDQCTGIGDCELVCPRNCFEFVDEVEYITIPRIDDCVQCGACIVQCPEDALYFKNSKGEIIQADIIRKYKLNLLGKRASKACNCTVCKITT
;
A
#
# COMPACT_ATOMS: atom_id res chain seq x y z
N MET A 1 -22.13 -17.55 13.42
CA MET A 1 -21.30 -18.70 12.99
C MET A 1 -20.57 -18.29 11.71
N TYR A 2 -19.26 -18.03 11.78
CA TYR A 2 -18.48 -17.63 10.61
C TYR A 2 -18.21 -18.89 9.77
N ALA A 3 -18.89 -19.05 8.64
CA ALA A 3 -18.70 -20.21 7.78
C ALA A 3 -17.32 -20.10 7.11
N PRO A 4 -16.36 -21.01 7.39
CA PRO A 4 -15.01 -20.92 6.82
C PRO A 4 -15.05 -20.86 5.28
N LEU A 5 -16.00 -21.57 4.66
CA LEU A 5 -16.23 -21.54 3.22
C LEU A 5 -16.49 -20.14 2.65
N ARG A 6 -17.27 -19.31 3.37
CA ARG A 6 -17.58 -17.93 2.94
C ARG A 6 -16.33 -17.05 2.89
N TYR A 7 -15.43 -17.22 3.86
CA TYR A 7 -14.17 -16.48 3.89
C TYR A 7 -13.30 -16.85 2.70
N TYR A 8 -13.10 -18.14 2.42
CA TYR A 8 -12.27 -18.58 1.29
C TYR A 8 -12.82 -18.11 -0.05
N ILE A 9 -14.14 -18.14 -0.25
CA ILE A 9 -14.76 -17.61 -1.48
C ILE A 9 -14.49 -16.11 -1.61
N VAL A 10 -14.71 -15.32 -0.55
CA VAL A 10 -14.43 -13.88 -0.57
C VAL A 10 -12.95 -13.62 -0.81
N TYR A 11 -12.06 -14.38 -0.19
CA TYR A 11 -10.62 -14.27 -0.34
C TYR A 11 -10.19 -14.51 -1.80
N LEU A 12 -10.63 -15.62 -2.41
CA LEU A 12 -10.32 -15.94 -3.82
C LEU A 12 -10.87 -14.88 -4.78
N ILE A 13 -12.13 -14.47 -4.61
CA ILE A 13 -12.74 -13.42 -5.45
C ILE A 13 -11.94 -12.11 -5.30
N SER A 14 -11.57 -11.74 -4.08
CA SER A 14 -10.85 -10.49 -3.82
C SER A 14 -9.43 -10.50 -4.38
N ILE A 15 -8.80 -11.67 -4.51
CA ILE A 15 -7.50 -11.81 -5.19
C ILE A 15 -7.66 -11.47 -6.68
N VAL A 16 -8.59 -12.12 -7.37
CA VAL A 16 -8.75 -11.91 -8.83
C VAL A 16 -9.33 -10.53 -9.16
N THR A 17 -10.11 -9.94 -8.25
CA THR A 17 -10.69 -8.60 -8.41
C THR A 17 -9.96 -7.52 -7.61
N ARG A 18 -8.68 -7.75 -7.25
CA ARG A 18 -7.90 -6.85 -6.37
C ARG A 18 -7.84 -5.39 -6.84
N PHE A 19 -7.91 -5.15 -8.15
CA PHE A 19 -7.90 -3.81 -8.76
C PHE A 19 -9.25 -3.09 -8.69
N PHE A 20 -10.32 -3.78 -8.32
CA PHE A 20 -11.66 -3.22 -8.28
C PHE A 20 -12.10 -3.00 -6.82
N PRO A 21 -12.77 -1.88 -6.51
CA PRO A 21 -13.30 -1.67 -5.17
C PRO A 21 -14.39 -2.69 -4.84
N LEU A 22 -14.30 -3.28 -3.65
CA LEU A 22 -15.29 -4.24 -3.12
C LEU A 22 -15.80 -3.74 -1.77
N PRO A 23 -16.79 -2.84 -1.74
CA PRO A 23 -17.30 -2.29 -0.49
C PRO A 23 -18.12 -3.32 0.30
N THR A 24 -18.09 -3.19 1.62
CA THR A 24 -19.03 -3.83 2.54
C THR A 24 -19.82 -2.77 3.32
N LYS A 25 -20.85 -3.20 4.06
CA LYS A 25 -21.66 -2.31 4.89
C LYS A 25 -20.80 -1.62 5.94
N THR A 26 -20.98 -0.31 6.07
CA THR A 26 -20.37 0.53 7.11
C THR A 26 -21.14 0.43 8.42
N GLY A 27 -20.52 0.90 9.51
CA GLY A 27 -21.12 0.95 10.84
C GLY A 27 -20.45 0.00 11.83
N ILE A 28 -21.15 -0.30 12.92
CA ILE A 28 -20.62 -1.08 14.04
C ILE A 28 -20.83 -2.59 13.84
N ILE A 29 -19.79 -3.36 14.13
CA ILE A 29 -19.82 -4.81 14.19
C ILE A 29 -19.36 -5.23 15.58
N ARG A 30 -20.17 -6.02 16.27
CA ARG A 30 -19.79 -6.65 17.56
C ARG A 30 -19.01 -7.93 17.29
N ILE A 31 -17.83 -8.05 17.88
CA ILE A 31 -17.01 -9.26 17.87
C ILE A 31 -17.05 -9.87 19.26
N GLY A 32 -17.47 -11.14 19.36
CA GLY A 32 -17.71 -11.79 20.65
C GLY A 32 -18.88 -11.16 21.38
N ASN A 33 -18.74 -11.01 22.70
CA ASN A 33 -19.68 -10.37 23.60
C ASN A 33 -19.02 -9.13 24.23
N PRO A 34 -18.88 -8.01 23.49
CA PRO A 34 -18.30 -6.80 24.03
C PRO A 34 -19.21 -6.15 25.08
N ASN A 35 -18.57 -5.48 26.04
CA ASN A 35 -19.16 -4.67 27.10
C ASN A 35 -18.69 -3.20 26.99
N GLU A 36 -19.13 -2.35 27.90
CA GLU A 36 -18.83 -0.91 27.94
C GLU A 36 -17.32 -0.55 28.07
N ASN A 37 -16.50 -1.49 28.52
CA ASN A 37 -15.04 -1.34 28.64
C ASN A 37 -14.27 -1.99 27.49
N SER A 38 -14.98 -2.55 26.50
CA SER A 38 -14.36 -3.30 25.40
C SER A 38 -13.73 -2.37 24.36
N PRO A 39 -12.57 -2.73 23.80
CA PRO A 39 -11.84 -1.86 22.89
C PRO A 39 -12.63 -1.59 21.59
N VAL A 40 -12.42 -0.39 21.05
CA VAL A 40 -13.00 0.04 19.76
C VAL A 40 -11.91 0.05 18.70
N LEU A 41 -12.09 -0.72 17.63
CA LEU A 41 -11.20 -0.74 16.48
C LEU A 41 -11.90 -0.09 15.30
N ILE A 42 -11.18 0.69 14.49
CA ILE A 42 -11.71 1.25 13.25
C ILE A 42 -10.99 0.64 12.06
N THR A 43 -11.71 0.32 11.00
CA THR A 43 -11.17 -0.19 9.74
C THR A 43 -11.87 0.45 8.54
N CYS A 44 -11.32 0.26 7.35
CA CYS A 44 -11.94 0.61 6.08
C CYS A 44 -13.05 -0.40 5.68
N ASN A 45 -13.94 -0.01 4.76
CA ASN A 45 -15.02 -0.86 4.25
C ASN A 45 -14.63 -1.74 3.05
N TYR A 46 -13.34 -2.06 2.85
CA TYR A 46 -12.96 -3.09 1.90
C TYR A 46 -13.33 -4.47 2.42
N ARG A 47 -14.11 -5.22 1.62
CA ARG A 47 -14.69 -6.50 2.03
C ARG A 47 -13.66 -7.49 2.54
N LEU A 48 -12.53 -7.65 1.84
CA LEU A 48 -11.46 -8.56 2.26
C LEU A 48 -10.86 -8.16 3.62
N THR A 49 -10.57 -6.88 3.82
CA THR A 49 -10.04 -6.36 5.09
C THR A 49 -10.95 -6.71 6.26
N VAL A 50 -12.25 -6.47 6.12
CA VAL A 50 -13.24 -6.72 7.18
C VAL A 50 -13.37 -8.22 7.48
N GLU A 51 -13.33 -9.07 6.45
CA GLU A 51 -13.42 -10.52 6.62
C GLU A 51 -12.13 -11.11 7.26
N ILE A 52 -10.95 -10.59 6.90
CA ILE A 52 -9.68 -10.91 7.60
C ILE A 52 -9.79 -10.53 9.08
N LEU A 53 -10.23 -9.31 9.41
CA LEU A 53 -10.38 -8.87 10.80
C LEU A 53 -11.37 -9.75 11.57
N LYS A 54 -12.53 -10.10 11.02
CA LYS A 54 -13.47 -11.00 11.68
C LYS A 54 -12.88 -12.38 11.98
N LYS A 55 -12.02 -12.89 11.09
CA LYS A 55 -11.34 -14.16 11.27
C LYS A 55 -10.27 -14.07 12.38
N GLU A 56 -9.38 -13.08 12.30
CA GLU A 56 -8.25 -12.93 13.22
C GLU A 56 -8.68 -12.46 14.62
N LEU A 57 -9.80 -11.75 14.74
CA LEU A 57 -10.36 -11.29 16.02
C LEU A 57 -11.34 -12.30 16.65
N LYS A 58 -11.44 -13.52 16.10
CA LYS A 58 -12.28 -14.56 16.69
C LYS A 58 -11.82 -14.88 18.11
N GLY A 59 -12.75 -14.85 19.07
CA GLY A 59 -12.46 -15.07 20.49
C GLY A 59 -12.12 -13.80 21.28
N GLN A 60 -12.07 -12.64 20.61
CA GLN A 60 -11.98 -11.34 21.29
C GLN A 60 -13.37 -10.78 21.59
N ASN A 61 -13.46 -9.86 22.56
CA ASN A 61 -14.66 -9.09 22.88
C ASN A 61 -14.37 -7.62 22.57
N LEU A 62 -14.83 -7.12 21.42
CA LEU A 62 -14.53 -5.76 20.95
C LEU A 62 -15.59 -5.22 19.98
N TYR A 63 -15.57 -3.91 19.78
CA TYR A 63 -16.34 -3.23 18.74
C TYR A 63 -15.47 -2.93 17.53
N LEU A 64 -15.91 -3.34 16.35
CA LEU A 64 -15.26 -3.04 15.08
C LEU A 64 -16.12 -2.04 14.28
N LEU A 65 -15.62 -0.82 14.12
CA LEU A 65 -16.23 0.23 13.32
C LEU A 65 -15.71 0.17 11.89
N VAL A 66 -16.60 -0.04 10.93
CA VAL A 66 -16.29 -0.07 9.50
C VAL A 66 -16.62 1.29 8.90
N ALA A 67 -15.58 2.08 8.64
CA ALA A 67 -15.66 3.40 8.02
C ALA A 67 -15.70 3.30 6.49
N ASN A 68 -16.32 4.28 5.82
CA ASN A 68 -16.34 4.31 4.36
C ASN A 68 -14.95 4.61 3.80
N SER A 69 -14.54 3.81 2.82
CA SER A 69 -13.29 3.94 2.06
C SER A 69 -13.52 3.69 0.57
N ASN A 70 -14.79 3.76 0.13
CA ASN A 70 -15.26 3.39 -1.20
C ASN A 70 -14.91 1.95 -1.61
N GLY A 71 -14.71 1.05 -0.63
CA GLY A 71 -14.32 -0.34 -0.91
C GLY A 71 -12.85 -0.51 -1.31
N ILE A 72 -11.97 0.40 -0.90
CA ILE A 72 -10.52 0.34 -1.15
C ILE A 72 -9.80 -0.09 0.14
N ASN A 73 -8.73 -0.89 0.02
CA ASN A 73 -7.96 -1.32 1.18
C ASN A 73 -7.37 -0.14 1.99
N VAL A 74 -7.00 -0.38 3.24
CA VAL A 74 -6.60 0.66 4.21
C VAL A 74 -5.53 1.61 3.66
N TRP A 75 -4.42 1.05 3.17
CA TRP A 75 -3.25 1.85 2.81
C TRP A 75 -3.47 2.61 1.49
N CYS A 76 -4.04 1.94 0.48
CA CYS A 76 -4.38 2.58 -0.80
C CYS A 76 -5.45 3.67 -0.60
N ALA A 77 -6.46 3.42 0.25
CA ALA A 77 -7.52 4.39 0.51
C ALA A 77 -6.99 5.61 1.26
N ALA A 78 -6.14 5.41 2.28
CA ALA A 78 -5.57 6.52 3.04
C ALA A 78 -4.65 7.39 2.18
N THR A 79 -3.78 6.74 1.41
CA THR A 79 -2.83 7.38 0.49
C THR A 79 -3.55 8.11 -0.65
N GLY A 80 -4.58 7.48 -1.22
CA GLY A 80 -5.39 8.03 -2.31
C GLY A 80 -6.44 9.05 -1.87
N GLY A 81 -6.57 9.34 -0.57
CA GLY A 81 -7.52 10.32 -0.05
C GLY A 81 -8.98 9.84 0.05
N HIS A 82 -9.23 8.54 -0.04
CA HIS A 82 -10.54 7.91 0.16
C HIS A 82 -10.79 7.43 1.59
N PHE A 83 -9.77 7.46 2.45
CA PHE A 83 -9.90 7.16 3.88
C PHE A 83 -9.20 8.25 4.69
N THR A 84 -10.02 9.08 5.36
CA THR A 84 -9.61 10.39 5.87
C THR A 84 -10.16 10.67 7.27
N ASN A 85 -9.75 11.79 7.86
CA ASN A 85 -10.33 12.30 9.11
C ASN A 85 -11.86 12.39 9.06
N HIS A 86 -12.44 12.75 7.92
CA HIS A 86 -13.90 12.86 7.77
C HIS A 86 -14.60 11.51 7.90
N ASP A 87 -14.01 10.45 7.34
CA ASP A 87 -14.58 9.11 7.38
C ASP A 87 -14.56 8.53 8.79
N ILE A 88 -13.50 8.81 9.55
CA ILE A 88 -13.41 8.44 10.97
C ILE A 88 -14.42 9.20 11.82
N ILE A 89 -14.48 10.53 11.66
CA ILE A 89 -15.45 11.36 12.40
C ILE A 89 -16.89 10.93 12.07
N SER A 90 -17.17 10.63 10.81
CA SER A 90 -18.49 10.17 10.36
C SER A 90 -18.86 8.85 11.04
N VAL A 91 -17.98 7.83 11.01
CA VAL A 91 -18.31 6.53 11.62
C VAL A 91 -18.44 6.65 13.14
N LEU A 92 -17.62 7.46 13.82
CA LEU A 92 -17.72 7.68 15.26
C LEU A 92 -19.07 8.31 15.65
N LYS A 93 -19.59 9.24 14.85
CA LYS A 93 -20.87 9.92 15.12
C LYS A 93 -22.10 9.12 14.72
N THR A 94 -22.01 8.32 13.66
CA THR A 94 -23.18 7.65 13.05
C THR A 94 -23.36 6.20 13.46
N SER A 95 -22.32 5.56 14.02
CA SER A 95 -22.36 4.14 14.38
C SER A 95 -23.09 3.83 15.69
N GLY A 96 -23.36 4.84 16.51
CA GLY A 96 -23.90 4.66 17.86
C GLY A 96 -22.89 4.08 18.85
N ILE A 97 -21.57 4.17 18.58
CA ILE A 97 -20.54 3.64 19.48
C ILE A 97 -20.47 4.40 20.80
N ALA A 98 -20.81 5.69 20.79
CA ALA A 98 -20.71 6.56 21.96
C ALA A 98 -21.63 6.13 23.11
N GLU A 99 -22.72 5.42 22.78
CA GLU A 99 -23.71 4.83 23.67
C GLU A 99 -23.40 3.38 24.04
N GLN A 100 -22.33 2.79 23.50
CA GLN A 100 -21.96 1.38 23.73
C GLN A 100 -20.74 1.22 24.64
N VAL A 101 -19.94 2.28 24.82
CA VAL A 101 -18.72 2.27 25.63
C VAL A 101 -18.63 3.49 26.54
N ASP A 102 -18.06 3.29 27.73
CA ASP A 102 -17.89 4.34 28.76
C ASP A 102 -16.61 5.17 28.56
N HIS A 103 -15.81 4.82 27.55
CA HIS A 103 -14.58 5.51 27.19
C HIS A 103 -14.68 6.21 25.83
N ARG A 104 -13.62 6.92 25.45
CA ARG A 104 -13.53 7.67 24.19
C ARG A 104 -12.23 7.35 23.47
N ASP A 105 -11.86 6.07 23.42
CA ASP A 105 -10.62 5.62 22.80
C ASP A 105 -10.88 4.66 21.64
N TYR A 106 -10.09 4.77 20.58
CA TYR A 106 -10.17 3.87 19.44
C TYR A 106 -8.79 3.54 18.87
N ILE A 107 -8.70 2.40 18.20
CA ILE A 107 -7.47 1.89 17.57
C ILE A 107 -7.61 2.00 16.06
N LEU A 108 -6.62 2.62 15.41
CA LEU A 108 -6.52 2.73 13.96
C LEU A 108 -5.49 1.74 13.40
N PRO A 109 -5.65 1.30 12.14
CA PRO A 109 -4.60 0.59 11.44
C PRO A 109 -3.40 1.53 11.21
N GLN A 110 -2.19 1.08 11.50
CA GLN A 110 -0.98 1.88 11.30
C GLN A 110 -0.85 2.48 9.88
N LEU A 111 -1.17 1.68 8.86
CA LEU A 111 -1.01 2.06 7.45
C LEU A 111 -2.01 3.14 6.98
N SER A 112 -2.96 3.56 7.82
CA SER A 112 -3.81 4.72 7.52
C SER A 112 -3.22 6.06 7.96
N ALA A 113 -2.04 6.07 8.58
CA ALA A 113 -1.34 7.29 9.02
C ALA A 113 -0.96 8.25 7.87
N THR A 114 -1.01 7.81 6.60
CA THR A 114 -0.85 8.70 5.45
C THR A 114 -2.05 9.62 5.22
N GLY A 115 -3.23 9.26 5.75
CA GLY A 115 -4.48 9.92 5.43
C GLY A 115 -5.30 10.39 6.64
N ILE A 116 -4.95 9.95 7.84
CA ILE A 116 -5.69 10.18 9.08
C ILE A 116 -4.77 10.77 10.14
N GLU A 117 -5.22 11.82 10.81
CA GLU A 117 -4.54 12.55 11.87
C GLU A 117 -5.37 12.49 13.15
N PRO A 118 -5.02 11.61 14.11
CA PRO A 118 -5.75 11.44 15.37
C PRO A 118 -5.93 12.76 16.15
N ARG A 119 -4.94 13.67 16.07
CA ARG A 119 -4.96 14.98 16.72
C ARG A 119 -6.14 15.85 16.25
N ILE A 120 -6.43 15.85 14.94
CA ILE A 120 -7.56 16.59 14.37
C ILE A 120 -8.90 15.96 14.79
N ILE A 121 -8.96 14.62 14.81
CA ILE A 121 -10.17 13.90 15.22
C ILE A 121 -10.48 14.14 16.69
N LYS A 122 -9.46 14.09 17.56
CA LYS A 122 -9.59 14.40 18.99
C LYS A 122 -10.14 15.80 19.21
N GLY A 123 -9.60 16.81 18.53
CA GLY A 123 -10.11 18.19 18.63
C GLY A 123 -11.58 18.35 18.19
N LYS A 124 -12.07 17.51 17.27
CA LYS A 124 -13.44 17.58 16.73
C LYS A 124 -14.46 16.68 17.42
N THR A 125 -14.02 15.64 18.12
CA THR A 125 -14.91 14.58 18.63
C THR A 125 -14.67 14.23 20.09
N GLY A 126 -13.53 14.62 20.67
CA GLY A 126 -13.11 14.20 22.01
C GLY A 126 -12.57 12.75 22.06
N TRP A 127 -12.59 12.01 20.95
CA TRP A 127 -12.08 10.65 20.90
C TRP A 127 -10.56 10.61 20.70
N ASN A 128 -9.86 9.82 21.50
CA ASN A 128 -8.43 9.59 21.40
C ASN A 128 -8.16 8.39 20.49
N GLY A 129 -7.44 8.62 19.39
CA GLY A 129 -6.98 7.56 18.50
C GLY A 129 -5.57 7.13 18.85
N ARG A 130 -5.31 5.82 18.85
CA ARG A 130 -3.96 5.23 18.91
C ARG A 130 -3.70 4.31 17.72
N TRP A 131 -2.43 4.16 17.35
CA TRP A 131 -2.03 3.25 16.27
C TRP A 131 -1.99 1.81 16.79
N GLY A 132 -2.66 0.92 16.06
CA GLY A 132 -2.56 -0.52 16.22
C GLY A 132 -1.45 -1.10 15.35
N PRO A 133 -1.27 -2.43 15.36
CA PRO A 133 -0.22 -3.10 14.60
C PRO A 133 -0.46 -3.04 13.09
N THR A 134 0.59 -3.34 12.31
CA THR A 134 0.53 -3.42 10.84
C THR A 134 -0.38 -4.55 10.36
N TYR A 135 -0.33 -5.72 11.03
CA TYR A 135 -1.04 -6.92 10.60
C TYR A 135 -2.19 -7.31 11.54
N ALA A 136 -3.30 -7.76 10.97
CA ALA A 136 -4.52 -8.12 11.71
C ALA A 136 -4.30 -9.25 12.74
N ASN A 137 -3.45 -10.23 12.43
CA ASN A 137 -3.15 -11.36 13.32
C ASN A 137 -2.36 -10.95 14.58
N GLN A 138 -1.78 -9.75 14.61
CA GLN A 138 -1.05 -9.22 15.77
C GLN A 138 -1.98 -8.51 16.77
N ILE A 139 -3.20 -8.17 16.34
CA ILE A 139 -4.15 -7.40 17.16
C ILE A 139 -4.50 -8.12 18.48
N PRO A 140 -4.80 -9.44 18.52
CA PRO A 140 -5.07 -10.12 19.79
C PRO A 140 -3.95 -9.95 20.83
N ASN A 141 -2.70 -10.09 20.39
CA ASN A 141 -1.52 -9.93 21.26
C ASN A 141 -1.36 -8.46 21.71
N PHE A 142 -1.53 -7.51 20.78
CA PHE A 142 -1.52 -6.08 21.06
C PHE A 142 -2.54 -5.68 22.14
N LEU A 143 -3.76 -6.20 22.07
CA LEU A 143 -4.80 -5.94 23.07
C LEU A 143 -4.46 -6.52 24.45
N SER A 144 -3.79 -7.68 24.49
CA SER A 144 -3.47 -8.36 25.76
C SER A 144 -2.29 -7.75 26.52
N LYS A 145 -1.28 -7.24 25.82
CA LYS A 145 -0.02 -6.80 26.45
C LYS A 145 0.01 -5.30 26.77
N HIS A 146 -0.95 -4.51 26.29
CA HIS A 146 -0.97 -3.05 26.41
C HIS A 146 0.35 -2.36 26.01
N THR A 147 1.16 -3.00 25.15
CA THR A 147 2.46 -2.48 24.71
C THR A 147 2.34 -1.76 23.38
N ASP A 148 3.04 -0.64 23.25
CA ASP A 148 3.34 -0.03 21.96
C ASP A 148 4.10 -1.04 21.10
N PHE A 149 3.44 -1.52 20.05
CA PHE A 149 3.98 -2.59 19.23
C PHE A 149 5.03 -1.99 18.28
N THR A 150 6.30 -2.28 18.54
CA THR A 150 7.44 -1.78 17.75
C THR A 150 7.64 -2.56 16.43
N GLN A 151 6.92 -3.67 16.23
CA GLN A 151 6.97 -4.45 14.98
C GLN A 151 6.03 -3.85 13.92
N ASN A 152 6.43 -2.67 13.46
CA ASN A 152 5.69 -1.75 12.59
C ASN A 152 6.10 -1.88 11.10
N GLN A 153 6.66 -3.04 10.73
CA GLN A 153 7.31 -3.25 9.44
C GLN A 153 6.47 -4.11 8.48
N VAL A 154 6.27 -3.60 7.27
CA VAL A 154 5.69 -4.34 6.16
C VAL A 154 6.75 -5.26 5.55
N LYS A 155 6.46 -6.57 5.51
CA LYS A 155 7.43 -7.61 5.11
C LYS A 155 7.31 -8.07 3.66
N PHE A 156 6.16 -7.86 3.00
CA PHE A 156 5.88 -8.31 1.63
C PHE A 156 6.30 -9.77 1.34
N GLN A 157 5.65 -10.68 2.06
CA GLN A 157 5.91 -12.12 2.07
C GLN A 157 5.56 -12.77 0.72
N THR A 158 6.02 -14.00 0.51
CA THR A 158 5.78 -14.76 -0.72
C THR A 158 4.29 -14.97 -1.01
N SER A 159 3.45 -15.14 0.01
CA SER A 159 2.00 -15.25 -0.15
C SER A 159 1.40 -13.99 -0.78
N GLU A 160 1.75 -12.82 -0.26
CA GLU A 160 1.30 -11.51 -0.76
C GLU A 160 1.76 -11.27 -2.20
N ARG A 161 2.95 -11.76 -2.56
CA ARG A 161 3.48 -11.73 -3.94
C ARG A 161 2.65 -12.61 -4.88
N ILE A 162 2.30 -13.81 -4.47
CA ILE A 162 1.48 -14.74 -5.27
C ILE A 162 0.07 -14.17 -5.46
N GLU A 163 -0.55 -13.60 -4.41
CA GLU A 163 -1.85 -12.94 -4.54
C GLU A 163 -1.82 -11.84 -5.62
N LEU A 164 -0.78 -11.02 -5.60
CA LEU A 164 -0.61 -9.94 -6.57
C LEU A 164 -0.34 -10.47 -7.98
N ALA A 165 0.45 -11.53 -8.10
CA ALA A 165 0.70 -12.21 -9.37
C ALA A 165 -0.59 -12.78 -9.96
N CYS A 166 -1.42 -13.44 -9.15
CA CYS A 166 -2.72 -13.95 -9.57
C CYS A 166 -3.66 -12.84 -10.02
N ALA A 167 -3.68 -11.70 -9.33
CA ALA A 167 -4.50 -10.55 -9.71
C ALA A 167 -4.11 -10.04 -11.11
N TRP A 168 -2.82 -9.81 -11.35
CA TRP A 168 -2.30 -9.35 -12.63
C TRP A 168 -2.48 -10.39 -13.75
N ALA A 169 -2.20 -11.66 -13.45
CA ALA A 169 -2.39 -12.76 -14.38
C ALA A 169 -3.85 -12.84 -14.84
N PHE A 170 -4.80 -12.74 -13.91
CA PHE A 170 -6.22 -12.74 -14.22
C PHE A 170 -6.62 -11.56 -15.10
N LEU A 171 -6.24 -10.33 -14.71
CA LEU A 171 -6.57 -9.12 -15.48
C LEU A 171 -6.01 -9.19 -16.91
N MET A 172 -4.73 -9.53 -17.05
CA MET A 172 -4.08 -9.66 -18.36
C MET A 172 -4.72 -10.78 -19.19
N SER A 173 -4.96 -11.94 -18.58
CA SER A 173 -5.54 -13.08 -19.28
C SER A 173 -6.90 -12.77 -19.90
N ILE A 174 -7.77 -12.07 -19.17
CA ILE A 174 -9.09 -11.66 -19.67
C ILE A 174 -8.95 -10.59 -20.75
N PHE A 175 -8.12 -9.57 -20.52
CA PHE A 175 -7.92 -8.48 -21.46
C PHE A 175 -7.45 -8.98 -22.83
N PHE A 176 -6.39 -9.78 -22.85
CA PHE A 176 -5.86 -10.33 -24.11
C PHE A 176 -6.78 -11.38 -24.73
N PHE A 177 -7.44 -12.22 -23.92
CA PHE A 177 -8.39 -13.21 -24.44
C PHE A 177 -9.56 -12.56 -25.19
N ILE A 178 -10.18 -11.52 -24.62
CA ILE A 178 -11.31 -10.81 -25.24
C ILE A 178 -10.91 -10.21 -26.59
N ILE A 179 -9.67 -9.71 -26.72
CA ILE A 179 -9.18 -9.10 -27.96
C ILE A 179 -8.88 -10.18 -29.02
N ILE A 180 -8.21 -11.26 -28.63
CA ILE A 180 -7.64 -12.25 -29.56
C ILE A 180 -8.65 -13.31 -29.98
N VAL A 181 -9.66 -13.61 -29.17
CA VAL A 181 -10.64 -14.68 -29.46
C VAL A 181 -11.40 -14.48 -30.78
N TRP A 182 -11.59 -13.22 -31.19
CA TRP A 182 -12.21 -12.86 -32.48
C TRP A 182 -11.34 -13.21 -33.69
N PHE A 183 -10.04 -13.37 -33.47
CA PHE A 183 -9.07 -13.66 -34.51
C PHE A 183 -8.72 -15.16 -34.55
N SER A 184 -8.36 -15.74 -33.41
CA SER A 184 -7.98 -17.16 -33.32
C SER A 184 -8.18 -17.68 -31.90
N LEU A 185 -9.04 -18.69 -31.75
CA LEU A 185 -9.29 -19.32 -30.45
C LEU A 185 -8.03 -20.00 -29.90
N ASN A 186 -7.24 -20.66 -30.75
CA ASN A 186 -6.00 -21.31 -30.35
C ASN A 186 -5.00 -20.29 -29.81
N LEU A 187 -4.81 -19.17 -30.52
CA LEU A 187 -3.93 -18.09 -30.05
C LEU A 187 -4.44 -17.47 -28.75
N ALA A 188 -5.76 -17.28 -28.61
CA ALA A 188 -6.36 -16.73 -27.39
C ALA A 188 -6.13 -17.64 -26.17
N VAL A 189 -6.34 -18.95 -26.32
CA VAL A 189 -6.11 -19.94 -25.24
C VAL A 189 -4.64 -20.00 -24.86
N VAL A 190 -3.73 -20.05 -25.84
CA VAL A 190 -2.28 -20.05 -25.57
C VAL A 190 -1.86 -18.77 -24.86
N THR A 191 -2.35 -17.62 -25.31
CA THR A 191 -2.05 -16.31 -24.71
C THR A 191 -2.58 -16.23 -23.27
N PHE A 192 -3.78 -16.77 -23.02
CA PHE A 192 -4.36 -16.87 -21.69
C PHE A 192 -3.47 -17.67 -20.74
N VAL A 193 -3.01 -18.86 -21.15
CA VAL A 193 -2.13 -19.69 -20.31
C VAL A 193 -0.79 -19.00 -20.07
N LEU A 194 -0.20 -18.41 -21.11
CA LEU A 194 1.08 -17.71 -21.02
C LEU A 194 1.03 -16.48 -20.12
N SER A 195 -0.05 -15.70 -20.11
CA SER A 195 -0.15 -14.55 -19.22
C SER A 195 -0.06 -14.95 -17.74
N TRP A 196 -0.59 -16.13 -17.39
CA TRP A 196 -0.44 -16.70 -16.04
C TRP A 196 0.99 -17.16 -15.78
N ILE A 197 1.58 -17.94 -16.68
CA ILE A 197 2.95 -18.44 -16.53
C ILE A 197 3.94 -17.28 -16.41
N ILE A 198 3.87 -16.29 -17.29
CA ILE A 198 4.76 -15.13 -17.32
C ILE A 198 4.64 -14.36 -16.00
N THR A 199 3.42 -13.98 -15.62
CA THR A 199 3.21 -13.16 -14.43
C THR A 199 3.63 -13.89 -13.15
N LEU A 200 3.25 -15.17 -13.00
CA LEU A 200 3.66 -15.98 -11.85
C LEU A 200 5.19 -16.13 -11.78
N THR A 201 5.84 -16.38 -12.92
CA THR A 201 7.30 -16.53 -12.98
C THR A 201 8.00 -15.24 -12.57
N ILE A 202 7.57 -14.08 -13.08
CA ILE A 202 8.13 -12.77 -12.74
C ILE A 202 8.02 -12.52 -11.24
N PHE A 203 6.83 -12.64 -10.64
CA PHE A 203 6.65 -12.38 -9.21
C PHE A 203 7.32 -13.42 -8.31
N PHE A 204 7.35 -14.68 -8.71
CA PHE A 204 8.04 -15.75 -7.96
C PHE A 204 9.56 -15.54 -7.94
N THR A 205 10.13 -15.09 -9.06
CA THR A 205 11.57 -14.86 -9.20
C THR A 205 12.01 -13.47 -8.74
N PHE A 206 11.08 -12.57 -8.39
CA PHE A 206 11.35 -11.24 -7.85
C PHE A 206 12.45 -11.17 -6.77
N PRO A 207 12.48 -12.04 -5.73
CA PRO A 207 13.54 -11.94 -4.72
C PRO A 207 14.96 -12.18 -5.25
N TYR A 208 15.13 -12.80 -6.43
CA TYR A 208 16.46 -13.01 -7.02
C TYR A 208 16.99 -11.76 -7.73
N TYR A 209 16.11 -10.92 -8.27
CA TYR A 209 16.51 -9.71 -8.97
C TYR A 209 16.14 -8.40 -8.25
N GLU A 210 15.48 -8.47 -7.09
CA GLU A 210 15.13 -7.28 -6.30
C GLU A 210 16.36 -6.45 -5.89
N SER A 211 17.52 -7.08 -5.65
CA SER A 211 18.76 -6.39 -5.28
C SER A 211 19.30 -5.54 -6.43
N PHE A 212 19.17 -6.01 -7.67
CA PHE A 212 19.54 -5.26 -8.87
C PHE A 212 18.64 -4.04 -9.07
N LEU A 213 17.38 -4.12 -8.63
CA LEU A 213 16.42 -3.00 -8.65
C LEU A 213 16.62 -1.99 -7.50
N LYS A 214 17.32 -2.38 -6.41
CA LYS A 214 17.61 -1.52 -5.25
C LYS A 214 18.77 -0.54 -5.46
N ASN A 215 19.64 -0.72 -6.46
CA ASN A 215 20.85 0.11 -6.59
C ASN A 215 20.53 1.49 -7.23
N GLN A 216 20.13 2.46 -6.40
CA GLN A 216 19.39 3.68 -6.82
C GLN A 216 20.23 4.94 -7.14
N LYS A 217 21.57 4.91 -7.16
CA LYS A 217 22.34 6.16 -7.13
C LYS A 217 22.42 6.93 -8.46
N LYS A 218 22.08 6.34 -9.62
CA LYS A 218 22.13 7.03 -10.93
C LYS A 218 21.01 6.60 -11.87
N LEU A 219 20.30 7.58 -12.45
CA LEU A 219 19.26 7.43 -13.48
C LEU A 219 19.68 6.46 -14.60
N PHE A 220 20.96 6.52 -15.00
CA PHE A 220 21.52 5.74 -16.10
C PHE A 220 21.76 4.25 -15.77
N TYR A 221 21.91 3.89 -14.49
CA TYR A 221 22.06 2.49 -14.06
C TYR A 221 20.69 1.80 -13.87
N PHE A 222 19.65 2.60 -13.59
CA PHE A 222 18.29 2.11 -13.34
C PHE A 222 17.56 1.67 -14.61
N GLU A 223 17.58 2.48 -15.68
CA GLU A 223 16.96 2.06 -16.96
C GLU A 223 17.64 0.81 -17.53
N LYS A 224 18.96 0.67 -17.31
CA LYS A 224 19.70 -0.51 -17.73
C LYS A 224 19.29 -1.77 -16.98
N GLY A 225 19.15 -1.72 -15.65
CA GLY A 225 18.76 -2.88 -14.85
C GLY A 225 17.35 -3.38 -15.18
N LYS A 226 16.39 -2.46 -15.31
CA LYS A 226 15.02 -2.78 -15.71
C LYS A 226 14.96 -3.34 -17.13
N LEU A 227 15.62 -2.69 -18.09
CA LEU A 227 15.67 -3.15 -19.48
C LEU A 227 16.32 -4.53 -19.61
N LEU A 228 17.36 -4.81 -18.83
CA LEU A 228 17.99 -6.14 -18.81
C LEU A 228 17.02 -7.22 -18.32
N VAL A 229 16.23 -6.94 -17.29
CA VAL A 229 15.20 -7.85 -16.79
C VAL A 229 14.10 -8.06 -17.84
N GLU A 230 13.63 -6.99 -18.48
CA GLU A 230 12.63 -7.04 -19.55
C GLU A 230 13.10 -7.88 -20.75
N LEU A 231 14.32 -7.62 -21.23
CA LEU A 231 14.92 -8.35 -22.34
C LEU A 231 15.17 -9.81 -21.98
N ALA A 232 15.67 -10.09 -20.77
CA ALA A 232 15.94 -11.46 -20.33
C ALA A 232 14.66 -12.30 -20.29
N PHE A 233 13.59 -11.82 -19.64
CA PHE A 233 12.32 -12.55 -19.59
C PHE A 233 11.70 -12.70 -20.97
N SER A 234 11.69 -11.65 -21.79
CA SER A 234 11.15 -11.70 -23.14
C SER A 234 11.88 -12.73 -23.99
N MET A 235 13.21 -12.74 -23.96
CA MET A 235 14.03 -13.72 -24.68
C MET A 235 13.75 -15.15 -24.20
N ILE A 236 13.68 -15.39 -22.89
CA ILE A 236 13.39 -16.72 -22.34
C ILE A 236 12.04 -17.24 -22.84
N PHE A 237 10.97 -16.46 -22.71
CA PHE A 237 9.63 -16.91 -23.11
C PHE A 237 9.48 -17.04 -24.62
N ILE A 238 10.07 -16.14 -25.40
CA ILE A 238 10.06 -16.22 -26.86
C ILE A 238 10.83 -17.47 -27.31
N THR A 239 12.04 -17.71 -26.79
CA THR A 239 12.82 -18.91 -27.13
C THR A 239 12.07 -20.19 -26.75
N LEU A 240 11.42 -20.25 -25.59
CA LEU A 240 10.62 -21.41 -25.19
C LEU A 240 9.51 -21.74 -26.20
N ILE A 241 8.84 -20.73 -26.75
CA ILE A 241 7.80 -20.94 -27.77
C ILE A 241 8.36 -21.49 -29.07
N PHE A 242 9.49 -20.95 -29.53
CA PHE A 242 10.15 -21.44 -30.74
C PHE A 242 10.79 -22.83 -30.55
N VAL A 243 11.10 -23.24 -29.31
CA VAL A 243 11.54 -24.61 -29.00
C VAL A 243 10.35 -25.57 -28.95
N MET A 244 9.21 -25.13 -28.43
CA MET A 244 7.97 -25.92 -28.35
C MET A 244 7.16 -25.92 -29.66
N ASP A 245 7.78 -25.47 -30.76
CA ASP A 245 7.13 -25.20 -32.06
C ASP A 245 6.30 -26.37 -32.60
N THR A 246 6.78 -27.59 -32.37
CA THR A 246 6.14 -28.82 -32.85
C THR A 246 4.94 -29.27 -32.01
N GLN A 247 4.75 -28.70 -30.80
CA GLN A 247 3.67 -29.04 -29.88
C GLN A 247 2.53 -28.01 -29.90
N LEU A 248 2.83 -26.79 -30.34
CA LEU A 248 1.90 -25.68 -30.35
C LEU A 248 1.23 -25.60 -31.72
N SER A 249 -0.08 -25.89 -31.80
CA SER A 249 -0.88 -25.91 -33.04
C SER A 249 -1.16 -24.52 -33.61
N LEU A 250 -0.14 -23.66 -33.70
CA LEU A 250 -0.22 -22.28 -34.19
C LEU A 250 0.42 -22.14 -35.57
N LEU A 251 -0.15 -21.25 -36.39
CA LEU A 251 0.40 -20.88 -37.68
C LEU A 251 1.66 -20.02 -37.52
N THR A 252 2.55 -20.01 -38.52
CA THR A 252 3.81 -19.28 -38.46
C THR A 252 3.63 -17.78 -38.19
N PHE A 253 2.60 -17.15 -38.77
CA PHE A 253 2.32 -15.73 -38.49
C PHE A 253 1.77 -15.49 -37.07
N GLU A 254 0.98 -16.43 -36.53
CA GLU A 254 0.45 -16.33 -35.16
C GLU A 254 1.56 -16.39 -34.11
N LYS A 255 2.64 -17.13 -34.41
CA LYS A 255 3.84 -17.20 -33.55
C LYS A 255 4.54 -15.84 -33.43
N TYR A 256 4.64 -15.07 -34.52
CA TYR A 256 5.19 -13.72 -34.48
C TYR A 256 4.30 -12.75 -33.69
N ILE A 257 2.97 -12.87 -33.85
CA ILE A 257 2.01 -12.09 -33.04
C ILE A 257 2.20 -12.44 -31.56
N LEU A 258 2.29 -13.72 -31.23
CA LEU A 258 2.48 -14.20 -29.87
C LEU A 258 3.79 -13.70 -29.25
N ALA A 259 4.89 -13.71 -30.02
CA ALA A 259 6.17 -13.15 -29.56
C ALA A 259 6.05 -11.65 -29.23
N GLY A 260 5.33 -10.88 -30.05
CA GLY A 260 5.04 -9.47 -29.77
C GLY A 260 4.17 -9.27 -28.52
N LEU A 261 3.16 -10.12 -28.32
CA LEU A 261 2.30 -10.09 -27.14
C LEU A 261 3.07 -10.40 -25.85
N ILE A 262 4.01 -11.34 -25.89
CA ILE A 262 4.87 -11.66 -24.74
C ILE A 262 5.73 -10.48 -24.36
N LEU A 263 6.40 -9.87 -25.34
CA LEU A 263 7.19 -8.66 -25.10
C LEU A 263 6.32 -7.58 -24.45
N LEU A 264 5.12 -7.35 -24.97
CA LEU A 264 4.18 -6.37 -24.42
C LEU A 264 3.78 -6.71 -22.97
N MET A 265 3.40 -7.97 -22.70
CA MET A 265 3.03 -8.42 -21.36
C MET A 265 4.17 -8.24 -20.35
N VAL A 266 5.39 -8.67 -20.73
CA VAL A 266 6.58 -8.54 -19.88
C VAL A 266 6.85 -7.06 -19.59
N VAL A 267 6.81 -6.20 -20.60
CA VAL A 267 7.01 -4.75 -20.42
C VAL A 267 5.97 -4.16 -19.48
N ILE A 268 4.68 -4.51 -19.63
CA ILE A 268 3.62 -4.00 -18.75
C ILE A 268 3.85 -4.43 -17.30
N VAL A 269 4.10 -5.72 -17.06
CA VAL A 269 4.28 -6.25 -15.70
C VAL A 269 5.56 -5.69 -15.07
N VAL A 270 6.68 -5.73 -15.79
CA VAL A 270 7.98 -5.28 -15.29
C VAL A 270 7.99 -3.76 -15.05
N THR A 271 7.25 -2.99 -15.85
CA THR A 271 7.30 -1.53 -15.78
C THR A 271 6.86 -0.94 -14.46
N ASP A 272 5.84 -1.53 -13.85
CA ASP A 272 5.27 -1.03 -12.60
C ASP A 272 5.55 -1.97 -11.42
N MET A 273 6.46 -2.94 -11.54
CA MET A 273 6.77 -3.89 -10.46
C MET A 273 7.07 -3.22 -9.13
N LYS A 274 7.88 -2.15 -9.10
CA LYS A 274 8.17 -1.46 -7.84
C LYS A 274 6.95 -0.75 -7.27
N GLY A 275 6.12 -0.12 -8.11
CA GLY A 275 4.89 0.53 -7.70
C GLY A 275 3.85 -0.45 -7.15
N MET A 276 3.89 -1.70 -7.64
CA MET A 276 3.04 -2.80 -7.17
C MET A 276 3.51 -3.39 -5.82
N THR A 277 4.78 -3.19 -5.43
CA THR A 277 5.31 -3.69 -4.16
C THR A 277 5.27 -2.64 -3.05
N PRO A 278 4.73 -2.95 -1.86
CA PRO A 278 4.61 -1.99 -0.77
C PRO A 278 5.97 -1.63 -0.12
N THR A 279 7.04 -2.32 -0.49
CA THR A 279 8.39 -2.17 0.07
C THR A 279 9.31 -1.32 -0.80
N PHE A 280 8.84 -0.86 -1.96
CA PHE A 280 9.60 -0.01 -2.87
C PHE A 280 8.84 1.29 -3.16
N LYS A 281 9.59 2.32 -3.53
CA LYS A 281 9.06 3.55 -4.08
C LYS A 281 8.57 3.29 -5.51
N SER A 282 7.45 3.88 -5.90
CA SER A 282 6.99 3.85 -7.29
C SER A 282 7.97 4.57 -8.21
N ASP A 283 8.25 3.97 -9.36
CA ASP A 283 9.17 4.53 -10.36
C ASP A 283 8.47 5.47 -11.36
N LEU A 284 7.12 5.52 -11.36
CA LEU A 284 6.33 6.26 -12.37
C LEU A 284 6.10 7.73 -12.03
N HIS A 285 6.51 8.18 -10.83
CA HIS A 285 6.22 9.54 -10.36
C HIS A 285 7.48 10.41 -10.32
N GLU A 286 7.36 11.67 -10.75
CA GLU A 286 8.45 12.67 -10.67
C GLU A 286 8.95 12.86 -9.22
N ASP A 287 8.04 12.68 -8.26
CA ASP A 287 8.31 12.78 -6.82
C ASP A 287 9.26 11.67 -6.30
N ARG A 288 9.59 10.66 -7.12
CA ARG A 288 10.54 9.59 -6.76
C ARG A 288 11.93 10.12 -6.39
N LEU A 289 12.31 11.30 -6.89
CA LEU A 289 13.61 11.92 -6.65
C LEU A 289 13.71 12.63 -5.29
N PHE A 290 12.62 12.70 -4.53
CA PHE A 290 12.63 13.35 -3.24
C PHE A 290 13.16 12.42 -2.15
N THR A 291 13.84 12.97 -1.16
CA THR A 291 14.30 12.24 0.02
C THR A 291 13.73 12.92 1.24
N ILE A 292 13.37 12.13 2.24
CA ILE A 292 12.88 12.70 3.49
C ILE A 292 14.05 13.32 4.25
N LYS A 293 13.81 14.51 4.80
CA LYS A 293 14.76 15.31 5.58
C LYS A 293 14.07 15.83 6.84
N ILE A 294 14.88 16.15 7.83
CA ILE A 294 14.45 16.67 9.14
C ILE A 294 15.04 18.06 9.33
N HIS A 295 14.20 19.01 9.72
CA HIS A 295 14.60 20.26 10.34
C HIS A 295 14.98 19.97 11.79
N GLN A 296 16.29 19.88 12.07
CA GLN A 296 16.80 19.52 13.39
C GLN A 296 16.42 20.55 14.47
N ASP A 297 16.25 21.80 14.07
CA ASP A 297 15.82 22.91 14.92
C ASP A 297 14.34 22.84 15.35
N GLN A 298 13.52 22.05 14.65
CA GLN A 298 12.09 21.88 14.93
C GLN A 298 11.75 20.51 15.55
N CYS A 299 12.70 19.57 15.55
CA CYS A 299 12.44 18.22 16.04
C CYS A 299 12.44 18.19 17.57
N THR A 300 11.34 17.75 18.16
CA THR A 300 11.15 17.60 19.61
C THR A 300 11.30 16.17 20.12
N GLY A 301 11.70 15.24 19.25
CA GLY A 301 11.93 13.86 19.66
C GLY A 301 10.68 13.02 19.97
N ILE A 302 9.46 13.49 19.67
CA ILE A 302 8.22 12.82 20.12
C ILE A 302 8.02 11.37 19.61
N GLY A 303 8.71 10.94 18.54
CA GLY A 303 8.73 9.55 18.08
C GLY A 303 7.56 9.11 17.17
N ASP A 304 6.57 9.96 16.89
CA ASP A 304 5.41 9.61 16.04
C ASP A 304 5.81 9.04 14.67
N CYS A 305 6.90 9.54 14.07
CA CYS A 305 7.39 9.05 12.78
C CYS A 305 7.92 7.61 12.84
N GLU A 306 8.45 7.15 13.97
CA GLU A 306 8.88 5.76 14.18
C GLU A 306 7.65 4.85 14.27
N LEU A 307 6.62 5.27 15.00
CA LEU A 307 5.38 4.52 15.17
C LEU A 307 4.64 4.29 13.85
N VAL A 308 4.71 5.22 12.90
CA VAL A 308 3.97 5.13 11.64
C VAL A 308 4.80 4.76 10.42
N CYS A 309 6.11 4.55 10.57
CA CYS A 309 6.96 4.19 9.43
C CYS A 309 6.83 2.71 9.08
N PRO A 310 6.25 2.35 7.91
CA PRO A 310 6.06 0.95 7.50
C PRO A 310 7.37 0.22 7.19
N ARG A 311 8.48 0.95 7.10
CA ARG A 311 9.83 0.45 6.78
C ARG A 311 10.79 0.60 7.95
N ASN A 312 10.31 1.12 9.08
CA ASN A 312 11.12 1.41 10.25
C ASN A 312 12.37 2.25 9.93
N CYS A 313 12.23 3.35 9.17
CA CYS A 313 13.38 4.15 8.74
C CYS A 313 14.00 5.00 9.87
N PHE A 314 13.25 5.23 10.95
CA PHE A 314 13.58 6.17 12.01
C PHE A 314 14.12 5.46 13.24
N GLU A 315 14.89 6.19 14.04
CA GLU A 315 15.43 5.72 15.32
C GLU A 315 15.52 6.91 16.28
N PHE A 316 14.92 6.77 17.46
CA PHE A 316 15.02 7.75 18.54
C PHE A 316 16.39 7.65 19.22
N VAL A 317 17.00 8.80 19.50
CA VAL A 317 18.31 8.88 20.16
C VAL A 317 18.13 9.64 21.48
N ASP A 318 18.16 8.90 22.60
CA ASP A 318 17.88 9.40 23.96
C ASP A 318 18.79 10.57 24.38
N GLU A 319 20.04 10.60 23.90
CA GLU A 319 21.07 11.54 24.34
C GLU A 319 20.85 12.99 23.88
N VAL A 320 20.04 13.18 22.84
CA VAL A 320 19.95 14.44 22.10
C VAL A 320 18.50 14.84 21.77
N GLU A 321 17.52 14.07 22.25
CA GLU A 321 16.08 14.31 22.09
C GLU A 321 15.64 14.58 20.62
N TYR A 322 16.36 14.03 19.64
CA TYR A 322 16.00 14.11 18.23
C TYR A 322 15.96 12.74 17.55
N ILE A 323 15.29 12.70 16.40
CA ILE A 323 15.09 11.48 15.62
C ILE A 323 16.09 11.43 14.47
N THR A 324 16.68 10.25 14.24
CA THR A 324 17.56 9.98 13.09
C THR A 324 16.87 9.14 12.03
N ILE A 325 17.45 9.10 10.81
CA ILE A 325 16.96 8.27 9.70
C ILE A 325 18.07 7.34 9.17
N PRO A 326 18.56 6.37 9.98
CA PRO A 326 19.66 5.50 9.58
C PRO A 326 19.33 4.64 8.36
N ARG A 327 18.05 4.32 8.15
CA ARG A 327 17.56 3.42 7.09
C ARG A 327 16.82 4.19 6.00
N ILE A 328 17.37 5.34 5.58
CA ILE A 328 16.76 6.22 4.58
C ILE A 328 16.56 5.54 3.20
N ASP A 329 17.45 4.62 2.84
CA ASP A 329 17.40 3.91 1.56
C ASP A 329 16.21 2.95 1.47
N ASP A 330 15.64 2.54 2.61
CA ASP A 330 14.43 1.72 2.69
C ASP A 330 13.13 2.51 2.62
N CYS A 331 13.19 3.84 2.64
CA CYS A 331 12.01 4.70 2.67
C CYS A 331 11.15 4.47 1.42
N VAL A 332 9.83 4.34 1.56
CA VAL A 332 8.88 4.17 0.44
C VAL A 332 8.17 5.46 0.05
N GLN A 333 8.55 6.60 0.64
CA GLN A 333 7.97 7.93 0.38
C GLN A 333 6.44 8.01 0.62
N CYS A 334 5.88 7.20 1.51
CA CYS A 334 4.44 7.21 1.80
C CYS A 334 3.96 8.51 2.48
N GLY A 335 4.86 9.31 3.06
CA GLY A 335 4.54 10.58 3.71
C GLY A 335 3.90 10.47 5.10
N ALA A 336 3.65 9.27 5.64
CA ALA A 336 2.99 9.07 6.94
C ALA A 336 3.68 9.85 8.07
N CYS A 337 5.01 9.75 8.17
CA CYS A 337 5.81 10.46 9.16
C CYS A 337 5.69 11.99 9.07
N ILE A 338 5.52 12.55 7.86
CA ILE A 338 5.32 13.99 7.66
C ILE A 338 3.94 14.40 8.13
N VAL A 339 2.90 13.65 7.74
CA VAL A 339 1.51 13.91 8.15
C VAL A 339 1.38 13.87 9.68
N GLN A 340 2.04 12.90 10.33
CA GLN A 340 1.93 12.68 11.77
C GLN A 340 2.85 13.55 12.64
N CYS A 341 3.85 14.23 12.08
CA CYS A 341 4.75 15.07 12.88
C CYS A 341 4.00 16.29 13.46
N PRO A 342 4.02 16.54 14.78
CA PRO A 342 3.33 17.70 15.35
C PRO A 342 3.98 19.05 15.05
N GLU A 343 5.30 19.06 14.96
CA GLU A 343 6.10 20.27 14.74
C GLU A 343 6.39 20.56 13.26
N ASP A 344 5.86 19.73 12.36
CA ASP A 344 6.11 19.82 10.91
C ASP A 344 7.60 19.79 10.53
N ALA A 345 8.43 19.16 11.38
CA ALA A 345 9.88 19.07 11.22
C ALA A 345 10.35 18.20 10.04
N LEU A 346 9.46 17.40 9.44
CA LEU A 346 9.77 16.46 8.36
C LEU A 346 9.26 16.97 7.01
N TYR A 347 10.09 16.87 5.98
CA TYR A 347 9.76 17.33 4.64
C TYR A 347 10.46 16.51 3.54
N PHE A 348 10.00 16.65 2.31
CA PHE A 348 10.63 16.04 1.15
C PHE A 348 11.54 17.05 0.43
N LYS A 349 12.76 16.63 0.07
CA LYS A 349 13.73 17.42 -0.71
C LYS A 349 14.35 16.61 -1.84
N ASN A 350 14.42 17.16 -3.05
CA ASN A 350 15.09 16.53 -4.18
C ASN A 350 16.53 17.03 -4.41
N SER A 351 17.24 16.44 -5.37
CA SER A 351 18.62 16.81 -5.72
C SER A 351 18.76 18.21 -6.32
N LYS A 352 17.69 18.77 -6.89
CA LYS A 352 17.65 20.14 -7.43
C LYS A 352 17.38 21.19 -6.34
N GLY A 353 17.18 20.76 -5.09
CA GLY A 353 16.88 21.65 -3.97
C GLY A 353 15.41 22.05 -3.87
N GLU A 354 14.51 21.46 -4.65
CA GLU A 354 13.08 21.68 -4.51
C GLU A 354 12.57 20.97 -3.25
N ILE A 355 11.62 21.60 -2.57
CA ILE A 355 11.07 21.15 -1.29
C ILE A 355 9.56 20.98 -1.43
N ILE A 356 9.04 19.91 -0.86
CA ILE A 356 7.60 19.73 -0.60
C ILE A 356 7.41 19.82 0.91
N GLN A 357 6.71 20.86 1.32
CA GLN A 357 6.43 21.18 2.72
C GLN A 357 5.33 20.27 3.30
N ALA A 358 5.29 20.18 4.64
CA ALA A 358 4.36 19.30 5.35
C ALA A 358 2.89 19.65 5.10
N ASP A 359 2.56 20.95 4.98
CA ASP A 359 1.22 21.45 4.70
C ASP A 359 0.69 20.98 3.34
N ILE A 360 1.54 20.99 2.31
CA ILE A 360 1.22 20.47 0.97
C ILE A 360 0.95 18.97 1.07
N ILE A 361 1.77 18.23 1.81
CA ILE A 361 1.60 16.78 1.99
C ILE A 361 0.35 16.47 2.80
N ARG A 362 -0.05 17.28 3.79
CA ARG A 362 -1.32 17.08 4.49
C ARG A 362 -2.53 17.36 3.60
N LYS A 363 -2.47 18.43 2.81
CA LYS A 363 -3.57 18.88 1.96
C LYS A 363 -3.79 17.97 0.75
N TYR A 364 -2.71 17.69 0.02
CA TYR A 364 -2.75 16.90 -1.22
C TYR A 364 -2.37 15.44 -0.98
N LYS A 365 -1.84 15.06 0.18
CA LYS A 365 -1.40 13.67 0.42
C LYS A 365 -0.47 13.24 -0.73
N LEU A 366 -0.56 11.98 -1.12
CA LEU A 366 0.01 11.49 -2.37
C LEU A 366 -0.98 11.52 -3.53
N ASN A 367 -2.13 12.20 -3.39
CA ASN A 367 -3.05 12.33 -4.52
C ASN A 367 -2.35 13.10 -5.65
N LEU A 368 -2.43 12.58 -6.87
CA LEU A 368 -1.66 13.04 -8.05
C LEU A 368 -2.16 14.40 -8.59
N LEU A 369 -2.67 15.28 -7.74
CA LEU A 369 -3.33 16.52 -8.10
C LEU A 369 -2.48 17.73 -7.72
N GLY A 370 -2.27 18.63 -8.70
CA GLY A 370 -1.64 19.94 -8.51
C GLY A 370 -0.11 19.96 -8.56
N LYS A 371 0.46 21.18 -8.69
CA LYS A 371 1.91 21.42 -8.53
C LYS A 371 2.26 21.38 -7.05
N ARG A 372 3.10 20.42 -6.64
CA ARG A 372 3.42 20.14 -5.23
C ARG A 372 4.80 20.64 -4.78
N ALA A 373 5.73 20.86 -5.71
CA ALA A 373 7.08 21.31 -5.41
C ALA A 373 7.25 22.82 -5.62
N SER A 374 7.84 23.50 -4.65
CA SER A 374 8.33 24.87 -4.79
C SER A 374 9.87 24.89 -4.80
N LYS A 375 10.45 25.83 -5.54
CA LYS A 375 11.90 26.09 -5.43
C LYS A 375 12.18 26.57 -4.01
N ALA A 376 13.25 26.07 -3.39
CA ALA A 376 13.72 26.58 -2.10
C ALA A 376 13.83 28.10 -2.17
N CYS A 377 12.93 28.79 -1.46
CA CYS A 377 13.07 30.21 -1.25
C CYS A 377 14.05 30.37 -0.08
N ASN A 378 15.27 30.80 -0.36
CA ASN A 378 16.17 31.31 0.67
C ASN A 378 15.55 32.62 1.19
N CYS A 379 14.66 32.56 2.18
CA CYS A 379 14.51 33.56 3.25
C CYS A 379 13.26 33.35 4.10
N THR A 380 13.47 33.58 5.40
CA THR A 380 12.58 33.47 6.56
C THR A 380 11.38 34.45 6.58
N VAL A 381 10.88 34.97 5.45
CA VAL A 381 10.04 36.21 5.44
C VAL A 381 8.90 36.25 4.40
N CYS A 382 8.10 35.19 4.22
CA CYS A 382 6.79 35.34 3.53
C CYS A 382 5.76 34.37 4.14
N LYS A 383 5.25 34.60 5.35
CA LYS A 383 4.02 35.39 5.63
C LYS A 383 3.09 35.59 4.45
N ILE A 384 1.92 34.93 4.54
CA ILE A 384 0.58 35.39 4.13
C ILE A 384 0.46 35.83 2.67
N THR A 385 -0.20 35.03 1.82
CA THR A 385 -1.34 35.51 1.00
C THR A 385 -2.00 34.39 0.18
N THR A 386 -3.34 34.40 0.28
CA THR A 386 -4.42 33.77 -0.52
C THR A 386 -4.52 32.26 -0.63
#